data_AF-A0A933R9K1-F1
#
_entry.id   AF-A0A933R9K1-F1
#
_cell.length_a   1.000
_cell.length_b   1.000
_cell.length_c   1.000
_cell.angle_alpha   90.00
_cell.angle_beta   90.00
_cell.angle_gamma   90.00
#
_symmetry.space_group_name_H-M   'P 1'
#
loop_
_entity.id
_entity.type
_entity.pdbx_description
1 polymer ?
#
loop_
_entity_poly.entity_id
_entity_poly.type
_entity_poly.pdbx_seq_one_letter_code
_entity_poly.pdbx_strand_id
1 'polypeptide(L)'
;MTAPRLRVGFNLLRCLPGGVGGSEQYLVRQLAGLLEADAPVELTLFATGAFREAHARDLDGCTFVDAPHDGHRRAVRIVDEHTWLHRRTAGFDLVHHGGGTAPRLP
;
A
#
# COMPACT_ATOMS: atom_id res chain seq x y z
N MET A 1 -1.49 10.49 27.68
CA MET A 1 -1.74 11.00 26.32
C MET A 1 -1.03 10.06 25.36
N THR A 2 -1.75 9.33 24.52
CA THR A 2 -1.15 8.50 23.47
C THR A 2 -0.48 9.41 22.44
N ALA A 3 0.72 9.09 22.01
CA ALA A 3 1.40 9.86 20.97
C ALA A 3 0.54 9.89 19.68
N PRO A 4 0.55 10.99 18.92
CA PRO A 4 -0.18 11.06 17.65
C PRO A 4 0.32 9.95 16.71
N ARG A 5 -0.61 9.23 16.07
CA ARG A 5 -0.26 8.19 15.09
C ARG A 5 -0.09 8.83 13.71
N LEU A 6 0.96 8.45 12.99
CA LEU A 6 1.23 8.90 11.63
C LEU A 6 0.33 8.18 10.64
N ARG A 7 -0.36 8.92 9.77
CA ARG A 7 -1.19 8.36 8.70
C ARG A 7 -0.30 8.04 7.51
N VAL A 8 -0.05 6.76 7.26
CA VAL A 8 0.85 6.29 6.21
C VAL A 8 0.07 5.58 5.10
N GLY A 9 0.17 6.12 3.88
CA GLY A 9 -0.34 5.49 2.68
C GLY A 9 0.71 4.56 2.08
N PHE A 10 0.35 3.33 1.74
CA PHE A 10 1.26 2.37 1.13
C PHE A 10 0.79 2.01 -0.27
N ASN A 11 1.57 2.39 -1.28
CA ASN A 11 1.30 2.05 -2.66
C ASN A 11 1.77 0.62 -2.97
N LEU A 12 0.79 -0.25 -3.26
CA LEU A 12 0.95 -1.64 -3.66
C LEU A 12 0.36 -1.91 -5.05
N LEU A 13 0.12 -0.90 -5.88
CA LEU A 13 -0.44 -1.07 -7.24
C LEU A 13 0.43 -1.96 -8.13
N ARG A 14 1.73 -2.08 -7.82
CA ARG A 14 2.66 -2.99 -8.52
C ARG A 14 2.75 -4.39 -7.91
N CYS A 15 2.22 -4.62 -6.71
CA CYS A 15 2.29 -5.89 -6.02
C CYS A 15 1.13 -6.78 -6.44
N LEU A 16 1.25 -7.39 -7.62
CA LEU A 16 0.28 -8.38 -8.10
C LEU A 16 0.61 -9.75 -7.49
N PRO A 17 -0.35 -10.41 -6.82
CA PRO A 17 -0.10 -11.73 -6.24
C PRO A 17 0.44 -12.74 -7.23
N GLY A 18 1.53 -13.43 -6.87
CA GLY A 18 2.23 -14.38 -7.72
C GLY A 18 2.99 -13.77 -8.91
N GLY A 19 2.90 -12.45 -9.11
CA GLY A 19 3.45 -11.75 -10.28
C GLY A 19 4.78 -11.03 -10.03
N VAL A 20 5.22 -10.89 -8.77
CA VAL A 20 6.41 -10.10 -8.39
C VAL A 20 7.47 -10.89 -7.62
N GLY A 21 7.34 -12.21 -7.53
CA GLY A 21 8.29 -13.09 -6.85
C GLY A 21 8.41 -12.78 -5.34
N GLY A 22 9.61 -12.92 -4.79
CA GLY A 22 9.85 -12.76 -3.35
C GLY A 22 9.53 -11.36 -2.79
N SER A 23 9.40 -10.34 -3.63
CA SER A 23 9.05 -8.98 -3.19
C SER A 23 7.66 -8.91 -2.55
N GLU A 24 6.70 -9.72 -3.01
CA GLU A 24 5.37 -9.81 -2.39
C GLU A 24 5.48 -10.32 -0.96
N GLN A 25 6.12 -11.48 -0.78
CA GLN A 25 6.27 -12.13 0.52
C GLN A 25 7.06 -11.24 1.49
N TYR A 26 8.09 -10.55 0.99
CA TYR A 26 8.86 -9.59 1.76
C TYR A 26 8.02 -8.40 2.23
N LEU A 27 7.21 -7.80 1.34
CA LEU A 27 6.35 -6.68 1.68
C LEU A 27 5.28 -7.05 2.70
N VAL A 28 4.59 -8.18 2.49
CA VAL A 28 3.56 -8.66 3.42
C VAL A 28 4.15 -8.91 4.81
N ARG A 29 5.33 -9.55 4.90
CA ARG A 29 6.02 -9.79 6.18
C ARG A 29 6.42 -8.50 6.89
N GLN A 30 6.89 -7.49 6.15
CA GLN A 30 7.23 -6.20 6.76
C GLN A 30 6.00 -5.48 7.30
N LEU A 31 4.90 -5.49 6.54
CA LEU A 31 3.64 -4.89 6.98
C LEU A 31 3.08 -5.61 8.21
N ALA A 32 3.08 -6.94 8.22
CA ALA A 32 2.66 -7.74 9.37
C ALA A 32 3.53 -7.44 10.60
N GLY A 33 4.86 -7.44 10.46
CA GLY A 33 5.78 -7.10 11.56
C GLY A 33 5.60 -5.67 12.08
N LEU A 34 5.22 -4.72 11.22
CA LEU A 34 4.90 -3.35 11.64
C LEU A 34 3.61 -3.27 12.47
N LEU A 35 2.60 -4.08 12.14
CA LEU A 35 1.38 -4.22 12.95
C LEU A 35 1.69 -4.86 14.31
N GLU A 36 2.52 -5.91 14.32
CA GLU A 36 2.95 -6.60 15.55
C GLU A 36 3.75 -5.69 16.49
N ALA A 37 4.55 -4.77 15.94
CA ALA A 37 5.37 -3.84 16.72
C ALA A 37 4.56 -2.72 17.41
N ASP A 38 3.25 -2.61 17.15
CA ASP A 38 2.35 -1.53 17.62
C ASP A 38 2.98 -0.14 17.46
N ALA A 39 3.62 0.08 16.31
CA ALA A 39 4.17 1.39 15.99
C ALA A 39 3.04 2.45 15.96
N PRO A 40 3.32 3.72 16.28
CA PRO A 40 2.33 4.80 16.24
C PRO A 40 2.07 5.22 14.78
N VAL A 41 1.60 4.28 13.96
CA VAL A 41 1.27 4.45 12.55
C VAL A 41 -0.13 3.89 12.29
N GLU A 42 -0.85 4.52 11.38
CA GLU A 42 -2.10 4.05 10.82
C GLU A 42 -1.86 3.75 9.34
N LEU A 43 -1.98 2.48 8.96
CA LEU A 43 -1.66 2.02 7.61
C LEU A 43 -2.90 1.99 6.73
N THR A 44 -2.81 2.67 5.58
CA THR A 44 -3.75 2.50 4.47
C THR A 44 -3.03 1.92 3.26
N LEU A 45 -3.46 0.74 2.82
CA LEU A 45 -2.89 0.02 1.69
C LEU A 45 -3.71 0.32 0.43
N PHE A 46 -3.08 0.97 -0.54
CA PHE A 46 -3.63 1.17 -1.87
C PHE A 46 -3.17 0.00 -2.75
N ALA A 47 -4.08 -0.91 -3.05
CA ALA A 47 -3.74 -2.19 -3.68
C ALA A 47 -4.82 -2.62 -4.68
N THR A 48 -4.51 -3.56 -5.56
CA THR A 48 -5.54 -4.21 -6.39
C THR A 48 -6.47 -5.07 -5.54
N GLY A 49 -7.70 -5.33 -6.00
CA GLY A 49 -8.62 -6.24 -5.32
C GLY A 49 -8.03 -7.65 -5.11
N ALA A 50 -7.29 -8.17 -6.10
CA ALA A 50 -6.62 -9.47 -5.98
C ALA A 50 -5.59 -9.52 -4.84
N PHE A 51 -4.85 -8.43 -4.61
CA PHE A 51 -3.90 -8.35 -3.48
C PHE A 51 -4.63 -8.36 -2.14
N ARG A 52 -5.73 -7.60 -2.03
CA ARG A 52 -6.57 -7.59 -0.83
C ARG A 52 -7.15 -8.99 -0.56
N GLU A 53 -7.70 -9.65 -1.57
CA GLU A 53 -8.25 -11.00 -1.45
C GLU A 53 -7.20 -12.01 -0.94
N ALA A 54 -5.95 -11.88 -1.42
CA ALA A 54 -4.87 -12.77 -1.02
C ALA A 54 -4.37 -12.51 0.42
N HIS A 55 -4.28 -11.25 0.85
CA HIS A 55 -3.48 -10.87 2.05
C HIS A 55 -4.25 -10.13 3.14
N ALA A 56 -5.55 -9.83 2.98
CA ALA A 56 -6.29 -9.06 3.99
C ALA A 56 -6.31 -9.74 5.37
N ARG A 57 -6.30 -11.08 5.42
CA ARG A 57 -6.25 -11.83 6.69
C ARG A 57 -4.91 -11.66 7.41
N ASP A 58 -3.82 -11.62 6.66
CA ASP A 58 -2.47 -11.43 7.21
C ASP A 58 -2.23 -9.98 7.66
N LEU A 59 -3.09 -9.06 7.23
CA LEU A 59 -2.95 -7.61 7.41
C LEU A 59 -4.23 -6.98 8.02
N ASP A 60 -4.89 -7.68 8.93
CA ASP A 60 -6.20 -7.31 9.53
C ASP A 60 -6.19 -5.94 10.26
N GLY A 61 -5.01 -5.42 10.63
CA GLY A 61 -4.85 -4.07 11.21
C GLY A 61 -4.75 -2.93 10.19
N CYS A 62 -4.76 -3.23 8.89
CA CYS A 62 -4.62 -2.23 7.82
C CYS A 62 -5.97 -1.84 7.22
N THR A 63 -6.11 -0.57 6.82
CA THR A 63 -7.21 -0.15 5.93
C THR A 63 -6.85 -0.46 4.49
N PHE A 64 -7.72 -1.14 3.74
CA PHE A 64 -7.53 -1.37 2.30
C PHE A 64 -8.34 -0.40 1.46
N VAL A 65 -7.72 0.12 0.40
CA VAL A 65 -8.37 0.93 -0.63
C VAL A 65 -8.08 0.29 -1.99
N ASP A 66 -9.12 -0.30 -2.57
CA ASP A 66 -9.02 -1.05 -3.82
C ASP A 66 -8.81 -0.10 -5.01
N ALA A 67 -7.77 -0.38 -5.81
CA ALA A 67 -7.46 0.28 -7.05
C ALA A 67 -8.59 0.07 -8.08
N PRO A 68 -8.81 1.01 -9.02
CA PRO A 68 -9.92 0.94 -9.96
C PRO A 68 -9.73 -0.14 -11.03
N HIS A 69 -8.50 -0.62 -11.22
CA HIS A 69 -8.15 -1.62 -12.22
C HIS A 69 -7.34 -2.76 -11.59
N ASP A 70 -7.33 -3.91 -12.29
CA ASP A 70 -6.64 -5.14 -11.89
C ASP A 70 -5.12 -5.04 -11.81
N GLY A 71 -4.56 -3.93 -12.30
CA GLY A 71 -3.14 -3.67 -12.31
C GLY A 71 -2.33 -4.56 -13.26
N HIS A 72 -2.88 -5.38 -14.16
CA HIS A 72 -2.06 -6.20 -15.08
C HIS A 72 -1.40 -5.36 -16.19
N ARG A 73 -2.08 -4.31 -16.65
CA ARG A 73 -1.61 -3.45 -17.75
C ARG A 73 -0.71 -2.33 -17.23
N ARG A 74 0.58 -2.35 -17.61
CA ARG A 74 1.59 -1.37 -17.13
C ARG A 74 1.17 0.09 -17.35
N ALA A 75 0.71 0.44 -18.54
CA ALA A 75 0.32 1.81 -18.85
C ALA A 75 -0.85 2.29 -17.98
N VAL A 76 -1.83 1.41 -17.72
CA VAL A 76 -2.99 1.70 -16.87
C VAL A 76 -2.54 1.93 -15.42
N ARG A 77 -1.66 1.06 -14.88
CA ARG A 77 -1.09 1.26 -13.54
C ARG A 77 -0.41 2.62 -13.37
N ILE A 78 0.39 3.03 -14.35
CA ILE A 78 1.10 4.32 -14.31
C ILE A 78 0.08 5.47 -14.27
N VAL A 79 -0.98 5.39 -15.08
CA VAL A 79 -2.06 6.38 -15.06
C VAL A 79 -2.76 6.39 -13.69
N ASP A 80 -3.07 5.23 -13.12
CA ASP A 80 -3.69 5.13 -11.80
C ASP A 80 -2.80 5.71 -10.69
N GLU A 81 -1.50 5.43 -10.70
CA GLU A 81 -0.51 6.00 -9.77
C GLU A 81 -0.49 7.54 -9.83
N HIS A 82 -0.49 8.11 -11.04
CA HIS A 82 -0.40 9.56 -11.23
C HIS A 82 -1.72 10.32 -11.09
N THR A 83 -2.86 9.62 -11.10
CA THR A 83 -4.18 10.26 -11.04
C THR A 83 -4.99 9.81 -9.84
N TRP A 84 -5.43 8.55 -9.84
CA TRP A 84 -6.30 7.98 -8.82
C TRP A 84 -5.64 7.95 -7.45
N LEU A 85 -4.37 7.48 -7.38
CA LEU A 85 -3.61 7.36 -6.14
C LEU A 85 -3.23 8.75 -5.62
N HIS A 86 -2.64 9.59 -6.49
CA HIS A 86 -2.24 10.96 -6.13
C HIS A 86 -3.37 11.76 -5.48
N ARG A 87 -4.60 11.67 -6.03
CA ARG A 87 -5.78 12.34 -5.46
C ARG A 87 -6.19 11.80 -4.08
N ARG A 88 -5.90 10.54 -3.77
CA ARG A 88 -6.28 9.88 -2.51
C ARG A 88 -5.22 9.99 -1.44
N THR A 89 -3.98 10.28 -1.81
CA THR A 89 -2.86 10.33 -0.87
C THR A 89 -2.53 11.75 -0.39
N ALA A 90 -3.22 12.78 -0.88
CA ALA A 90 -2.94 14.18 -0.53
C ALA A 90 -3.08 14.51 0.98
N GLY A 91 -3.84 13.71 1.73
CA GLY A 91 -4.07 13.90 3.16
C GLY A 91 -3.29 12.97 4.09
N PHE A 92 -2.28 12.26 3.57
CA PHE A 92 -1.41 11.37 4.37
C PHE A 92 -0.12 12.09 4.77
N ASP A 93 0.44 11.74 5.93
CA ASP A 93 1.70 12.31 6.41
C ASP A 93 2.90 11.76 5.61
N LEU A 94 2.77 10.52 5.13
CA LEU A 94 3.77 9.84 4.32
C LEU A 94 3.09 8.89 3.33
N VAL A 95 3.66 8.80 2.12
CA VAL A 95 3.29 7.77 1.13
C VAL A 95 4.52 6.92 0.82
N HIS A 96 4.48 5.66 1.21
CA HIS A 96 5.53 4.68 0.90
C HIS A 96 5.16 3.88 -0.35
N HIS A 97 6.17 3.47 -1.13
CA HIS A 97 5.98 2.64 -2.32
C HIS A 97 6.77 1.34 -2.18
N GLY A 98 6.09 0.19 -2.15
CA GLY A 98 6.72 -1.11 -1.82
C GLY A 98 7.84 -1.58 -2.77
N GLY A 99 7.88 -1.07 -4.01
CA GLY A 99 8.89 -1.42 -5.02
C GLY A 99 9.85 -0.31 -5.47
N GLY A 100 10.05 0.78 -4.70
CA GLY A 100 10.94 1.89 -5.10
C GLY A 100 10.73 3.20 -4.33
N THR A 101 11.48 4.25 -4.70
CA THR A 101 11.49 5.55 -4.01
C THR A 101 10.10 6.21 -3.95
N ALA A 102 9.80 6.85 -2.82
CA ALA A 102 8.53 7.52 -2.54
C ALA A 102 8.05 8.40 -3.71
N PRO A 103 6.73 8.50 -3.97
CA PRO A 103 6.19 9.55 -4.82
C PRO A 103 6.68 10.90 -4.28
N ARG A 104 7.00 11.84 -5.18
CA ARG A 104 7.43 13.18 -4.78
C ARG A 104 6.42 13.75 -3.79
N LEU A 105 6.90 14.12 -2.60
CA LEU A 105 6.17 15.03 -1.72
C LEU A 105 5.97 16.37 -2.47
N PRO A 106 4.87 17.09 -2.18
CA PRO A 106 4.55 18.36 -2.84
C PRO A 106 5.69 19.37 -2.80
#